data_AF-A0A9E3D6T6-F1
#
_entry.id   AF-A0A9E3D6T6-F1
#
_cell.length_a   1.000
_cell.length_b   1.000
_cell.length_c   1.000
_cell.angle_alpha   90.00
_cell.angle_beta   90.00
_cell.angle_gamma   90.00
#
_symmetry.space_group_name_H-M   'P 1'
#
loop_
_entity.id
_entity.type
_entity.pdbx_description
1 polymer ?
#
loop_
_entity_poly.entity_id
_entity_poly.type
_entity_poly.pdbx_seq_one_letter_code
_entity_poly.pdbx_strand_id
1 'polypeptide(L)'
;MHLKMLDWIIVVVSLGISFVPAIVLARRAGRNITEFFAAGRMAPWWLIGISLVATTFSTDTPNLVTNFVRDGGVAENWLWWSFLLTGMATVFFFARLWRRSGVLTDLEFYELRYAGPAARFVRGFRAVYLGLFFNCWIIATVNLALVKIAGILFGWPRAETLAICVAVPIVFAATAGLWGVMVTDMIQFCITMTSAFAAAYFAIHAPGVGGLHGLVQHVAAKAPSLLSILPNFGDWPTALA
;
A
#
# COMPACT_ATOMS: atom_id res chain seq x y z
N MET A 1 8.88 23.31 -9.60
CA MET A 1 7.54 23.62 -10.15
C MET A 1 6.88 24.62 -9.21
N HIS A 2 6.13 25.60 -9.71
CA HIS A 2 5.32 26.48 -8.86
C HIS A 2 3.88 25.97 -8.87
N LEU A 3 3.41 25.48 -7.72
CA LEU A 3 2.02 25.08 -7.55
C LEU A 3 1.11 26.30 -7.60
N LYS A 4 0.06 26.20 -8.39
CA LYS A 4 -0.97 27.23 -8.49
C LYS A 4 -1.96 27.08 -7.33
N MET A 5 -2.73 28.13 -7.06
CA MET A 5 -3.78 28.10 -6.04
C MET A 5 -4.77 26.95 -6.24
N LEU A 6 -5.08 26.62 -7.50
CA LEU A 6 -5.93 25.50 -7.85
C LEU A 6 -5.39 24.16 -7.34
N ASP A 7 -4.07 23.95 -7.42
CA ASP A 7 -3.43 22.70 -6.98
C ASP A 7 -3.59 22.53 -5.46
N TRP A 8 -3.41 23.61 -4.70
CA TRP A 8 -3.64 23.61 -3.25
C TRP A 8 -5.10 23.38 -2.86
N ILE A 9 -6.05 23.96 -3.61
CA ILE A 9 -7.47 23.70 -3.41
C ILE A 9 -7.77 22.21 -3.61
N ILE A 10 -7.23 21.59 -4.67
CA ILE A 10 -7.42 20.16 -4.95
C ILE A 10 -6.85 19.32 -3.80
N VAL A 11 -5.66 19.65 -3.29
CA VAL A 11 -5.05 18.94 -2.14
C VAL A 11 -5.95 19.03 -0.91
N VAL A 12 -6.37 20.23 -0.52
CA VAL A 12 -7.20 20.44 0.68
C VAL A 12 -8.55 19.73 0.54
N VAL A 13 -9.20 19.83 -0.62
CA VAL A 13 -10.48 19.14 -0.90
C VAL A 13 -10.29 17.62 -0.84
N SER A 14 -9.22 17.09 -1.42
CA SER A 14 -8.94 15.65 -1.42
C SER A 14 -8.71 15.11 -0.01
N LEU A 15 -7.96 15.84 0.82
CA LEU A 15 -7.77 15.52 2.23
C LEU A 15 -9.10 15.60 2.99
N GLY A 16 -9.89 16.65 2.77
CA GLY A 16 -11.22 16.80 3.37
C GLY A 16 -12.14 15.62 3.05
N ILE A 17 -12.27 15.25 1.78
CA ILE A 17 -13.11 14.13 1.33
C ILE A 17 -12.62 12.80 1.92
N SER A 18 -11.31 12.63 2.08
CA SER A 18 -10.73 11.38 2.60
C SER A 18 -10.91 11.22 4.11
N PHE A 19 -10.72 12.29 4.89
CA PHE A 19 -10.66 12.21 6.35
C PHE A 19 -11.97 12.57 7.06
N VAL A 20 -12.80 13.47 6.51
CA VAL A 20 -14.05 13.90 7.16
C VAL A 20 -15.03 12.74 7.40
N PRO A 21 -15.33 11.86 6.42
CA PRO A 21 -16.23 10.73 6.64
C PRO A 21 -15.72 9.78 7.74
N ALA A 22 -14.41 9.57 7.80
CA ALA A 22 -13.80 8.69 8.76
C ALA A 22 -13.79 9.27 10.19
N ILE A 23 -13.65 10.60 10.35
CA ILE A 23 -13.82 11.26 11.65
C ILE A 23 -15.25 11.10 12.18
N VAL A 24 -16.27 11.15 11.30
CA VAL A 24 -17.66 10.90 11.71
C VAL A 24 -17.83 9.45 12.19
N LEU A 25 -17.15 8.49 11.55
CA LEU A 25 -17.15 7.08 11.92
C LEU A 25 -16.31 6.77 13.18
N ALA A 26 -15.39 7.65 13.58
CA ALA A 26 -14.58 7.50 14.80
C ALA A 26 -15.43 7.31 16.07
N ARG A 27 -16.65 7.87 16.10
CA ARG A 27 -17.61 7.66 17.20
C ARG A 27 -18.02 6.19 17.36
N ARG A 28 -18.01 5.39 16.29
CA ARG A 28 -18.27 3.94 16.36
C ARG A 28 -17.08 3.20 16.96
N ALA A 29 -15.85 3.62 16.65
CA ALA A 29 -14.62 2.99 17.11
C ALA A 29 -14.49 3.01 18.64
N GLY A 30 -14.97 4.07 19.31
CA GLY A 30 -14.92 4.19 20.78
C GLY A 30 -15.86 3.28 21.56
N ARG A 31 -16.70 2.45 20.90
CA ARG A 31 -17.70 1.62 21.60
C ARG A 31 -17.09 0.43 22.34
N ASN A 32 -16.14 -0.27 21.73
CA ASN A 32 -15.39 -1.38 22.34
C ASN A 32 -14.16 -1.74 21.48
N ILE A 33 -13.29 -2.60 22.03
CA ILE A 33 -12.06 -3.08 21.38
C ILE A 33 -12.35 -3.77 20.03
N THR A 34 -13.44 -4.53 19.94
CA THR A 34 -13.80 -5.25 18.70
C THR A 34 -14.26 -4.31 17.59
N GLU A 35 -14.94 -3.20 17.91
CA GLU A 35 -15.28 -2.14 16.96
C GLU A 35 -14.02 -1.40 16.48
N PHE A 36 -13.10 -1.11 17.40
CA PHE A 36 -11.85 -0.43 17.07
C PHE A 36 -10.94 -1.27 16.16
N PHE A 37 -10.68 -2.53 16.51
CA PHE A 37 -9.69 -3.37 15.80
C PHE A 37 -10.27 -4.32 14.77
N ALA A 38 -11.54 -4.70 14.87
CA ALA A 38 -12.16 -5.68 13.97
C ALA A 38 -13.40 -5.16 13.25
N ALA A 39 -13.70 -3.85 13.35
CA ALA A 39 -14.86 -3.22 12.71
C ALA A 39 -16.19 -3.94 13.04
N GLY A 40 -16.30 -4.51 14.25
CA GLY A 40 -17.44 -5.32 14.67
C GLY A 40 -17.62 -6.63 13.86
N ARG A 41 -16.67 -6.99 13.00
CA ARG A 41 -16.73 -8.10 12.03
C ARG A 41 -17.91 -8.00 11.05
N MET A 42 -18.41 -6.79 10.81
CA MET A 42 -19.56 -6.52 9.94
C MET A 42 -19.19 -5.78 8.66
N ALA A 43 -17.90 -5.48 8.45
CA ALA A 43 -17.45 -4.79 7.25
C ALA A 43 -17.75 -5.63 6.00
N PRO A 44 -18.31 -5.03 4.94
CA PRO A 44 -18.61 -5.77 3.72
C PRO A 44 -17.32 -6.21 3.03
N TRP A 45 -17.36 -7.36 2.38
CA TRP A 45 -16.17 -7.99 1.78
C TRP A 45 -15.45 -7.09 0.78
N TRP A 46 -16.18 -6.29 0.01
CA TRP A 46 -15.61 -5.39 -1.00
C TRP A 46 -14.81 -4.26 -0.36
N LEU A 47 -15.25 -3.75 0.79
CA LEU A 47 -14.55 -2.69 1.51
C LEU A 47 -13.25 -3.22 2.14
N ILE A 48 -13.32 -4.42 2.73
CA ILE A 48 -12.15 -5.11 3.26
C ILE A 48 -11.14 -5.39 2.14
N GLY A 49 -11.61 -5.88 1.00
CA GLY A 49 -10.75 -6.16 -0.16
C GLY A 49 -10.06 -4.91 -0.70
N ILE A 50 -10.79 -3.81 -0.87
CA ILE A 50 -10.22 -2.55 -1.33
C ILE A 50 -9.20 -2.01 -0.33
N SER A 51 -9.52 -2.00 0.97
CA SER A 51 -8.59 -1.53 2.01
C SER A 51 -7.31 -2.37 2.07
N LEU A 52 -7.41 -3.70 1.90
CA LEU A 52 -6.25 -4.58 1.83
C LEU A 52 -5.32 -4.20 0.67
N VAL A 53 -5.89 -3.97 -0.53
CA VAL A 53 -5.11 -3.55 -1.71
C VAL A 53 -4.56 -2.13 -1.51
N ALA A 54 -5.35 -1.20 -1.00
CA ALA A 54 -4.94 0.17 -0.73
C ALA A 54 -3.75 0.23 0.25
N THR A 55 -3.76 -0.61 1.29
CA THR A 55 -2.66 -0.72 2.26
C THR A 55 -1.34 -1.13 1.60
N THR A 56 -1.41 -1.98 0.56
CA THR A 56 -0.23 -2.39 -0.21
C THR A 56 0.17 -1.40 -1.30
N PHE A 57 -0.70 -0.46 -1.65
CA PHE A 57 -0.45 0.58 -2.65
C PHE A 57 0.09 1.85 -1.98
N SER A 58 1.14 1.70 -1.17
CA SER A 58 1.83 2.83 -0.55
C SER A 58 2.72 3.56 -1.54
N THR A 59 3.16 4.77 -1.19
CA THR A 59 3.92 5.66 -2.06
C THR A 59 5.20 5.06 -2.67
N ASP A 60 5.83 4.12 -1.97
CA ASP A 60 7.02 3.39 -2.42
C ASP A 60 6.72 2.31 -3.48
N THR A 61 5.52 1.71 -3.48
CA THR A 61 5.18 0.60 -4.37
C THR A 61 5.11 1.01 -5.85
N PRO A 62 4.39 2.09 -6.25
CA PRO A 62 4.44 2.56 -7.63
C PRO A 62 5.85 2.90 -8.07
N ASN A 63 6.65 3.52 -7.19
CA ASN A 63 8.03 3.87 -7.49
C ASN A 63 8.88 2.62 -7.76
N LEU A 64 8.74 1.58 -6.93
CA LEU A 64 9.41 0.29 -7.11
C LEU A 64 9.01 -0.38 -8.44
N VAL A 65 7.71 -0.48 -8.72
CA VAL A 65 7.20 -1.11 -9.95
C VAL A 65 7.65 -0.32 -11.18
N THR A 66 7.63 1.02 -11.13
CA THR A 66 8.16 1.82 -12.25
C THR A 66 9.66 1.64 -12.43
N ASN A 67 10.42 1.36 -11.36
CA ASN A 67 11.84 1.08 -11.45
C ASN A 67 12.10 -0.29 -12.10
N PHE A 68 11.36 -1.33 -11.73
CA PHE A 68 11.42 -2.63 -12.40
C PHE A 68 11.15 -2.50 -13.90
N VAL A 69 10.05 -1.83 -14.26
CA VAL A 69 9.71 -1.67 -15.69
C VAL A 69 10.73 -0.81 -16.43
N ARG A 70 11.35 0.16 -15.77
CA ARG A 70 12.38 1.01 -16.36
C ARG A 70 13.70 0.28 -16.60
N ASP A 71 14.13 -0.55 -15.65
CA ASP A 71 15.46 -1.16 -15.65
C ASP A 71 15.47 -2.52 -16.36
N GLY A 72 14.55 -3.44 -16.02
CA GLY A 72 14.45 -4.78 -16.61
C GLY A 72 13.22 -5.02 -17.49
N GLY A 73 12.34 -4.03 -17.64
CA GLY A 73 11.18 -4.11 -18.54
C GLY A 73 9.93 -4.69 -17.90
N VAL A 74 8.87 -4.87 -18.70
CA VAL A 74 7.55 -5.29 -18.21
C VAL A 74 7.61 -6.66 -17.51
N ALA A 75 8.47 -7.55 -17.99
CA ALA A 75 8.67 -8.89 -17.44
C ALA A 75 9.20 -8.89 -16.00
N GLU A 76 9.98 -7.88 -15.58
CA GLU A 76 10.50 -7.80 -14.20
C GLU A 76 9.38 -7.58 -13.18
N ASN A 77 8.21 -7.10 -13.61
CA ASN A 77 7.03 -7.04 -12.76
C ASN A 77 6.52 -8.43 -12.33
N TRP A 78 7.06 -9.52 -12.90
CA TRP A 78 6.87 -10.88 -12.41
C TRP A 78 7.22 -11.03 -10.93
N LEU A 79 8.24 -10.31 -10.45
CA LEU A 79 8.63 -10.25 -9.03
C LEU A 79 7.47 -9.82 -8.13
N TRP A 80 6.50 -9.08 -8.67
CA TRP A 80 5.30 -8.66 -7.94
C TRP A 80 4.12 -9.60 -8.21
N TRP A 81 3.94 -10.05 -9.45
CA TRP A 81 2.82 -10.89 -9.86
C TRP A 81 2.90 -12.33 -9.33
N SER A 82 4.10 -12.87 -9.11
CA SER A 82 4.28 -14.22 -8.56
C SER A 82 3.65 -14.35 -7.16
N PHE A 83 3.70 -13.28 -6.35
CA PHE A 83 3.05 -13.22 -5.03
C PHE A 83 1.52 -13.32 -5.07
N LEU A 84 0.88 -13.01 -6.21
CA LEU A 84 -0.57 -13.16 -6.34
C LEU A 84 -0.97 -14.63 -6.18
N LEU A 85 -0.18 -15.56 -6.71
CA LEU A 85 -0.44 -17.00 -6.61
C LEU A 85 -0.34 -17.49 -5.16
N THR A 86 0.67 -17.04 -4.42
CA THR A 86 0.86 -17.41 -3.01
C THR A 86 -0.22 -16.76 -2.13
N GLY A 87 -0.63 -15.52 -2.42
CA GLY A 87 -1.74 -14.85 -1.78
C GLY A 87 -3.07 -15.57 -1.99
N MET A 88 -3.39 -15.95 -3.24
CA MET A 88 -4.60 -16.71 -3.58
C MET A 88 -4.64 -18.06 -2.86
N ALA A 89 -3.52 -18.80 -2.85
CA ALA A 89 -3.42 -20.05 -2.12
C ALA A 89 -3.68 -19.84 -0.62
N THR A 90 -3.09 -18.79 -0.03
CA THR A 90 -3.25 -18.47 1.38
C THR A 90 -4.72 -18.20 1.73
N VAL A 91 -5.42 -17.42 0.89
CA VAL A 91 -6.85 -17.14 1.07
C VAL A 91 -7.68 -18.41 0.94
N PHE A 92 -7.44 -19.23 -0.09
CA PHE A 92 -8.23 -20.43 -0.35
C PHE A 92 -8.11 -21.48 0.78
N PHE A 93 -6.89 -21.72 1.27
CA PHE A 93 -6.64 -22.74 2.28
C PHE A 93 -6.84 -22.24 3.71
N PHE A 94 -6.42 -21.01 4.03
CA PHE A 94 -6.31 -20.56 5.43
C PHE A 94 -7.37 -19.54 5.86
N ALA A 95 -8.04 -18.82 4.96
CA ALA A 95 -8.98 -17.77 5.38
C ALA A 95 -10.12 -18.30 6.27
N ARG A 96 -10.66 -19.49 5.95
CA ARG A 96 -11.69 -20.13 6.79
C ARG A 96 -11.17 -20.53 8.16
N LEU A 97 -9.93 -21.04 8.24
CA LEU A 97 -9.30 -21.43 9.50
C LEU A 97 -9.01 -20.20 10.37
N TRP A 98 -8.52 -19.13 9.76
CA TRP A 98 -8.28 -17.85 10.41
C TRP A 98 -9.56 -17.22 10.96
N ARG A 99 -10.65 -17.25 10.18
CA ARG A 99 -11.94 -16.73 10.65
C ARG A 99 -12.50 -17.54 11.83
N ARG A 100 -12.22 -18.84 11.90
CA ARG A 100 -12.66 -19.72 13.00
C ARG A 100 -11.87 -19.54 14.29
N SER A 101 -10.61 -19.10 14.24
CA SER A 101 -9.80 -18.91 15.45
C SER A 101 -10.29 -17.73 16.29
N GLY A 102 -10.92 -16.73 15.65
CA GLY A 102 -11.50 -15.58 16.33
C GLY A 102 -10.48 -14.66 17.00
N VAL A 103 -9.18 -14.86 16.72
CA VAL A 103 -8.08 -14.03 17.23
C VAL A 103 -8.18 -12.59 16.72
N LEU A 104 -7.74 -11.64 17.54
CA LEU A 104 -7.60 -10.25 17.11
C LEU A 104 -6.20 -9.94 16.58
N THR A 105 -5.20 -10.68 17.04
CA THR A 105 -3.82 -10.55 16.57
C THR A 105 -3.31 -11.89 16.06
N ASP A 106 -2.45 -11.87 15.06
CA ASP A 106 -1.74 -13.05 14.58
C ASP A 106 -0.88 -13.70 15.67
N LEU A 107 -0.34 -12.91 16.59
CA LEU A 107 0.47 -13.37 17.72
C LEU A 107 -0.32 -14.17 18.76
N GLU A 108 -1.60 -13.86 18.95
CA GLU A 108 -2.48 -14.61 19.85
C GLU A 108 -2.65 -16.07 19.41
N PHE A 109 -2.59 -16.32 18.10
CA PHE A 109 -2.69 -17.67 17.55
C PHE A 109 -1.61 -18.62 18.09
N TYR A 110 -0.42 -18.14 18.43
CA TYR A 110 0.65 -18.99 18.97
C TYR A 110 0.29 -19.61 20.31
N GLU A 111 -0.43 -18.87 21.18
CA GLU A 111 -0.86 -19.38 22.47
C GLU A 111 -2.11 -20.28 22.38
N LEU A 112 -2.92 -20.10 21.34
CA LEU A 112 -4.01 -21.04 21.04
C LEU A 112 -3.48 -22.34 20.45
N ARG A 113 -2.44 -22.27 19.60
CA ARG A 113 -1.90 -23.42 18.88
C ARG A 113 -0.88 -24.21 19.71
N TYR A 114 -0.11 -23.53 20.55
CA TYR A 114 0.98 -24.11 21.34
C TYR A 114 0.81 -23.76 22.82
N ALA A 115 1.24 -24.66 23.70
CA ALA A 115 1.12 -24.50 25.14
C ALA A 115 2.48 -24.30 25.82
N GLY A 116 2.45 -23.64 26.98
CA GLY A 116 3.58 -23.57 27.90
C GLY A 116 4.48 -22.33 27.76
N PRO A 117 5.58 -22.28 28.54
CA PRO A 117 6.48 -21.13 28.61
C PRO A 117 7.14 -20.77 27.27
N ALA A 118 7.46 -21.78 26.45
CA ALA A 118 8.07 -21.59 25.14
C ALA A 118 7.15 -20.84 24.17
N ALA A 119 5.85 -21.13 24.16
CA ALA A 119 4.87 -20.42 23.32
C ALA A 119 4.76 -18.94 23.70
N ARG A 120 4.72 -18.63 25.01
CA ARG A 120 4.72 -17.26 25.53
C ARG A 120 6.00 -16.50 25.16
N PHE A 121 7.15 -17.16 25.26
CA PHE A 121 8.42 -16.57 24.84
C PHE A 121 8.42 -16.21 23.35
N VAL A 122 8.00 -17.14 22.49
CA VAL A 122 7.92 -16.89 21.03
C VAL A 122 6.94 -15.77 20.71
N ARG A 123 5.79 -15.73 21.38
CA ARG A 123 4.83 -14.62 21.26
C ARG A 123 5.47 -13.29 21.63
N GLY A 124 6.11 -13.21 22.80
CA GLY A 124 6.78 -12.00 23.28
C GLY A 124 7.92 -11.55 22.36
N PHE A 125 8.77 -12.48 21.93
CA PHE A 125 9.84 -12.21 20.99
C PHE A 125 9.30 -11.67 19.67
N ARG A 126 8.30 -12.30 19.06
CA ARG A 126 7.69 -11.83 17.82
C ARG A 126 6.94 -10.52 17.97
N ALA A 127 6.32 -10.26 19.12
CA ALA A 127 5.70 -8.96 19.41
C ALA A 127 6.72 -7.82 19.35
N VAL A 128 7.94 -8.03 19.84
CA VAL A 128 9.00 -7.03 19.77
C VAL A 128 9.64 -7.00 18.38
N TYR A 129 10.02 -8.16 17.84
CA TYR A 129 10.73 -8.24 16.56
C TYR A 129 9.85 -7.81 15.37
N LEU A 130 8.67 -8.43 15.19
CA LEU A 130 7.75 -8.09 14.10
C LEU A 130 6.91 -6.87 14.46
N GLY A 131 6.33 -6.86 15.66
CA GLY A 131 5.38 -5.82 16.07
C GLY A 131 6.01 -4.44 16.23
N LEU A 132 7.25 -4.34 16.72
CA LEU A 132 7.94 -3.06 16.90
C LEU A 132 9.02 -2.83 15.84
N PHE A 133 10.08 -3.64 15.81
CA PHE A 133 11.24 -3.34 14.97
C PHE A 133 10.94 -3.37 13.47
N PHE A 134 10.29 -4.44 13.00
CA PHE A 134 9.98 -4.59 11.57
C PHE A 134 8.96 -3.54 11.10
N ASN A 135 7.92 -3.26 11.88
CA ASN A 135 6.97 -2.19 11.57
C ASN A 135 7.64 -0.80 11.53
N CYS A 136 8.50 -0.48 12.50
CA CYS A 136 9.26 0.78 12.50
C CYS A 136 10.16 0.89 11.26
N TRP A 137 10.78 -0.20 10.84
CA TRP A 137 11.60 -0.25 9.64
C TRP A 137 10.76 0.07 8.39
N ILE A 138 9.61 -0.59 8.20
CA ILE A 138 8.70 -0.33 7.07
C ILE A 138 8.22 1.12 7.08
N ILE A 139 7.80 1.64 8.24
CA ILE A 139 7.37 3.04 8.37
C ILE A 139 8.51 3.99 7.95
N ALA A 140 9.75 3.68 8.33
CA ALA A 140 10.91 4.48 7.93
C ALA A 140 11.17 4.45 6.42
N THR A 141 11.05 3.29 5.76
CA THR A 141 11.27 3.20 4.29
C THR A 141 10.18 3.94 3.51
N VAL A 142 8.91 3.81 3.93
CA VAL A 142 7.79 4.54 3.31
C VAL A 142 7.93 6.04 3.52
N ASN A 143 8.30 6.48 4.73
CA ASN A 143 8.55 7.90 5.01
C ASN A 143 9.74 8.47 4.23
N LEU A 144 10.76 7.66 3.94
CA LEU A 144 11.86 8.07 3.08
C LEU A 144 11.40 8.34 1.64
N ALA A 145 10.52 7.49 1.09
CA ALA A 145 9.92 7.71 -0.22
C ALA A 145 9.09 9.00 -0.24
N LEU A 146 8.28 9.22 0.80
CA LEU A 146 7.48 10.44 0.98
C LEU A 146 8.34 11.71 1.01
N VAL A 147 9.44 11.71 1.78
CA VAL A 147 10.38 12.84 1.86
C VAL A 147 11.01 13.15 0.49
N LYS A 148 11.36 12.12 -0.29
CA LYS A 148 11.92 12.32 -1.64
C LYS A 148 10.89 12.97 -2.57
N ILE A 149 9.64 12.50 -2.54
CA ILE A 149 8.57 13.05 -3.38
C ILE A 149 8.24 14.47 -2.97
N ALA A 150 8.09 14.75 -1.67
CA ALA A 150 7.79 16.08 -1.18
C ALA A 150 8.92 17.08 -1.50
N GLY A 151 10.18 16.65 -1.40
CA GLY A 151 11.33 17.46 -1.80
C GLY A 151 11.32 17.83 -3.29
N ILE A 152 10.92 16.90 -4.17
CA ILE A 152 10.84 17.15 -5.62
C ILE A 152 9.63 18.02 -5.98
N LEU A 153 8.47 17.76 -5.39
CA LEU A 153 7.21 18.43 -5.73
C LEU A 153 7.07 19.81 -5.08
N PHE A 154 7.31 19.88 -3.76
CA PHE A 154 7.06 21.07 -2.95
C PHE A 154 8.33 21.82 -2.56
N GLY A 155 9.52 21.21 -2.74
CA GLY A 155 10.78 21.78 -2.25
C GLY A 155 10.92 21.76 -0.74
N TRP A 156 10.11 20.95 -0.05
CA TRP A 156 10.07 20.94 1.42
C TRP A 156 11.31 20.27 2.03
N PRO A 157 11.83 20.82 3.15
CA PRO A 157 12.87 20.15 3.92
C PRO A 157 12.32 18.88 4.58
N ARG A 158 13.24 17.95 4.88
CA ARG A 158 12.90 16.62 5.42
C ARG A 158 12.10 16.69 6.73
N ALA A 159 12.53 17.55 7.65
CA ALA A 159 11.92 17.68 8.97
C ALA A 159 10.47 18.18 8.88
N GLU A 160 10.22 19.19 8.04
CA GLU A 160 8.88 19.74 7.82
C GLU A 160 7.95 18.72 7.18
N THR A 161 8.43 18.00 6.15
CA THR A 161 7.66 16.93 5.50
C THR A 161 7.23 15.87 6.51
N LEU A 162 8.17 15.39 7.35
CA LEU A 162 7.85 14.39 8.36
C LEU A 162 6.88 14.94 9.41
N ALA A 163 7.11 16.15 9.91
CA ALA A 163 6.24 16.74 10.92
C ALA A 163 4.78 16.85 10.44
N ILE A 164 4.57 17.32 9.20
CA ILE A 164 3.22 17.54 8.66
C ILE A 164 2.59 16.21 8.22
N CYS A 165 3.28 15.44 7.39
CA CYS A 165 2.70 14.28 6.73
C CYS A 165 2.62 13.05 7.63
N VAL A 166 3.36 12.99 8.75
CA VAL A 166 3.28 11.87 9.71
C VAL A 166 2.32 12.19 10.86
N ALA A 167 2.23 13.45 11.30
CA ALA A 167 1.35 13.81 12.43
C ALA A 167 -0.13 13.54 12.11
N VAL A 168 -0.58 13.91 10.90
CA VAL A 168 -1.98 13.75 10.50
C VAL A 168 -2.41 12.27 10.50
N PRO A 169 -1.69 11.34 9.83
CA PRO A 169 -2.01 9.92 9.89
C PRO A 169 -1.92 9.31 11.29
N ILE A 170 -0.98 9.74 12.14
CA ILE A 170 -0.88 9.23 13.52
C ILE A 170 -2.15 9.57 14.32
N VAL A 171 -2.54 10.85 14.31
CA VAL A 171 -3.75 11.30 15.03
C VAL A 171 -4.99 10.60 14.48
N PHE A 172 -5.04 10.43 13.16
CA PHE A 172 -6.12 9.74 12.50
C PHE A 172 -6.19 8.25 12.89
N ALA A 173 -5.09 7.50 12.78
CA ALA A 173 -5.04 6.08 13.11
C ALA A 173 -5.39 5.81 14.58
N ALA A 174 -4.99 6.72 15.48
CA ALA A 174 -5.32 6.63 16.90
C ALA A 174 -6.83 6.81 17.20
N THR A 175 -7.57 7.50 16.32
CA THR A 175 -8.96 7.93 16.61
C THR A 175 -10.01 7.26 15.73
N ALA A 176 -9.69 6.94 14.48
CA ALA A 176 -10.67 6.52 13.47
C ALA A 176 -11.17 5.07 13.63
N GLY A 177 -10.35 4.19 14.24
CA GLY A 177 -10.58 2.74 14.26
C GLY A 177 -10.62 2.12 12.86
N LEU A 178 -10.78 0.79 12.79
CA LEU A 178 -10.69 0.05 11.52
C LEU A 178 -11.74 0.51 10.49
N TRP A 179 -12.97 0.83 10.91
CA TRP A 179 -14.00 1.37 10.02
C TRP A 179 -13.59 2.68 9.35
N GLY A 180 -13.05 3.62 10.12
CA GLY A 180 -12.59 4.89 9.57
C GLY A 180 -11.42 4.69 8.61
N VAL A 181 -10.45 3.85 8.99
CA VAL A 181 -9.31 3.50 8.13
C VAL A 181 -9.77 2.90 6.81
N MET A 182 -10.60 1.86 6.82
CA MET A 182 -11.07 1.21 5.58
C MET A 182 -11.82 2.17 4.63
N VAL A 183 -12.61 3.10 5.19
CA VAL A 183 -13.35 4.08 4.37
C VAL A 183 -12.39 5.10 3.77
N THR A 184 -11.42 5.60 4.54
CA THR A 184 -10.38 6.49 4.03
C THR A 184 -9.53 5.81 2.98
N ASP A 185 -9.12 4.56 3.21
CA ASP A 185 -8.38 3.73 2.25
C ASP A 185 -9.12 3.62 0.92
N MET A 186 -10.42 3.32 0.96
CA MET A 186 -11.24 3.20 -0.25
C MET A 186 -11.22 4.51 -1.06
N ILE A 187 -11.43 5.64 -0.39
CA ILE A 187 -11.47 6.96 -1.03
C ILE A 187 -10.09 7.29 -1.62
N GLN A 188 -9.02 7.15 -0.81
CA GLN A 188 -7.66 7.43 -1.23
C GLN A 188 -7.21 6.51 -2.36
N PHE A 189 -7.62 5.25 -2.33
CA PHE A 189 -7.34 4.29 -3.39
C PHE A 189 -7.98 4.72 -4.71
N CYS A 190 -9.25 5.15 -4.70
CA CYS A 190 -9.90 5.67 -5.90
C CYS A 190 -9.19 6.92 -6.45
N ILE A 191 -8.82 7.87 -5.58
CA ILE A 191 -8.07 9.08 -5.97
C ILE A 191 -6.73 8.69 -6.58
N THR A 192 -5.99 7.80 -5.92
CA THR A 192 -4.65 7.39 -6.34
C THR A 192 -4.68 6.61 -7.65
N MET A 193 -5.63 5.69 -7.79
CA MET A 193 -5.80 4.93 -9.02
C MET A 193 -6.15 5.83 -10.21
N THR A 194 -7.08 6.77 -10.01
CA THR A 194 -7.43 7.78 -11.02
C THR A 194 -6.21 8.61 -11.40
N SER A 195 -5.40 9.00 -10.40
CA SER A 195 -4.17 9.79 -10.60
C SER A 195 -3.10 9.01 -11.36
N ALA A 196 -2.94 7.71 -11.07
CA ALA A 196 -2.02 6.82 -11.78
C ALA A 196 -2.41 6.65 -13.26
N PHE A 197 -3.69 6.40 -13.55
CA PHE A 197 -4.19 6.34 -14.93
C PHE A 197 -4.05 7.68 -15.65
N ALA A 198 -4.35 8.80 -14.99
CA ALA A 198 -4.16 10.13 -15.56
C ALA A 198 -2.68 10.40 -15.89
N ALA A 199 -1.77 10.07 -14.99
CA ALA A 199 -0.33 10.22 -15.21
C ALA A 199 0.14 9.38 -16.42
N ALA A 200 -0.30 8.12 -16.52
CA ALA A 200 0.00 7.26 -17.67
C ALA A 200 -0.56 7.84 -18.97
N TYR A 201 -1.82 8.33 -18.95
CA TYR A 201 -2.46 8.97 -20.10
C TYR A 201 -1.69 10.19 -20.58
N PHE A 202 -1.31 11.11 -19.70
CA PHE A 202 -0.53 12.29 -20.10
C PHE A 202 0.88 11.93 -20.55
N ALA A 203 1.51 10.91 -19.94
CA ALA A 203 2.84 10.46 -20.35
C ALA A 203 2.86 9.93 -21.79
N ILE A 204 1.89 9.13 -22.22
CA ILE A 204 1.84 8.60 -23.59
C ILE A 204 1.49 9.67 -24.63
N HIS A 205 0.79 10.73 -24.25
CA HIS A 205 0.45 11.86 -25.12
C HIS A 205 1.52 12.96 -25.14
N ALA A 206 2.65 12.77 -24.44
CA ALA A 206 3.74 13.71 -24.50
C ALA A 206 4.28 13.83 -25.96
N PRO A 207 4.64 15.04 -26.43
CA PRO A 207 5.00 15.30 -27.84
C PRO A 207 6.11 14.40 -28.42
N GLY A 208 6.95 13.81 -27.56
CA GLY A 208 8.05 12.92 -27.97
C GLY A 208 7.74 11.42 -27.95
N VAL A 209 6.55 11.00 -27.50
CA VAL A 209 6.23 9.56 -27.33
C VAL A 209 5.42 9.01 -28.51
N GLY A 210 4.52 9.81 -29.09
CA GLY A 210 3.71 9.41 -30.23
C GLY A 210 2.58 8.42 -29.87
N GLY A 211 2.03 8.53 -28.65
CA GLY A 211 0.99 7.62 -28.16
C GLY A 211 1.52 6.23 -27.81
N LEU A 212 0.60 5.29 -27.55
CA LEU A 212 0.97 3.91 -27.21
C LEU A 212 1.72 3.22 -28.36
N HIS A 213 1.30 3.45 -29.61
CA HIS A 213 1.97 2.89 -30.77
C HIS A 213 3.40 3.40 -30.91
N GLY A 214 3.59 4.72 -30.78
CA GLY A 214 4.92 5.32 -30.78
C GLY A 214 5.76 4.78 -29.63
N LEU A 215 5.24 4.70 -28.40
CA LEU A 215 5.96 4.12 -27.26
C LEU A 215 6.49 2.72 -27.57
N VAL A 216 5.62 1.83 -28.03
CA VAL A 216 5.97 0.44 -28.36
C VAL A 216 7.03 0.40 -29.46
N GLN A 217 6.91 1.22 -30.51
CA GLN A 217 7.90 1.29 -31.58
C GLN A 217 9.27 1.76 -31.08
N HIS A 218 9.32 2.84 -30.29
CA HIS A 218 10.57 3.38 -29.75
C HIS A 218 11.27 2.39 -28.81
N VAL A 219 10.50 1.68 -27.97
CA VAL A 219 11.05 0.68 -27.05
C VAL A 219 11.50 -0.56 -27.84
N ALA A 220 10.67 -1.07 -28.76
CA ALA A 220 11.01 -2.23 -29.58
C ALA A 220 12.28 -2.02 -30.41
N ALA A 221 12.49 -0.80 -30.93
CA ALA A 221 13.67 -0.45 -31.70
C ALA A 221 14.96 -0.42 -30.86
N LYS A 222 14.88 -0.11 -29.56
CA LYS A 222 16.05 -0.01 -28.67
C LYS A 222 16.32 -1.29 -27.90
N ALA A 223 15.29 -1.90 -27.34
CA ALA A 223 15.38 -3.07 -26.48
C ALA A 223 14.04 -3.83 -26.51
N PRO A 224 13.83 -4.71 -27.50
CA PRO A 224 12.56 -5.42 -27.66
C PRO A 224 12.24 -6.36 -26.50
N SER A 225 13.25 -6.81 -25.76
CA SER A 225 13.09 -7.61 -24.53
C SER A 225 12.34 -6.88 -23.42
N LEU A 226 12.36 -5.54 -23.38
CA LEU A 226 11.65 -4.75 -22.37
C LEU A 226 10.12 -4.83 -22.51
N LEU A 227 9.62 -5.23 -23.68
CA LEU A 227 8.18 -5.40 -23.95
C LEU A 227 7.65 -6.78 -23.59
N SER A 228 8.53 -7.74 -23.29
CA SER A 228 8.12 -9.08 -22.86
C SER A 228 7.28 -8.99 -21.59
N ILE A 229 6.13 -9.66 -21.57
CA ILE A 229 5.23 -9.67 -20.40
C ILE A 229 5.66 -10.72 -19.37
N LEU A 230 6.23 -11.82 -19.86
CA LEU A 230 6.71 -12.92 -19.01
C LEU A 230 8.24 -12.90 -18.95
N PRO A 231 8.82 -13.29 -17.80
CA PRO A 231 10.25 -13.43 -17.69
C PRO A 231 10.75 -14.56 -18.60
N ASN A 232 12.03 -14.52 -18.93
CA ASN A 232 12.69 -15.66 -19.53
C ASN A 232 12.82 -16.75 -18.46
N PHE A 233 12.08 -17.86 -18.58
CA PHE A 233 12.16 -18.98 -17.63
C PHE A 233 13.51 -19.72 -17.62
N GLY A 234 14.42 -19.40 -18.54
CA GLY A 234 15.83 -19.81 -18.46
C GLY A 234 16.67 -18.96 -17.50
N ASP A 235 16.21 -17.76 -17.14
CA ASP A 235 16.82 -16.88 -16.14
C ASP A 235 16.24 -17.16 -14.76
N TRP A 236 16.84 -18.13 -14.07
CA TRP A 236 16.39 -18.63 -12.78
C TRP A 236 16.19 -17.57 -11.68
N PRO A 237 17.08 -16.56 -11.52
CA PRO A 237 16.88 -15.49 -10.54
C PRO A 237 15.55 -14.75 -10.69
N THR A 238 15.16 -14.40 -11.92
CA THR A 238 13.89 -13.69 -12.18
C THR A 238 12.69 -14.63 -12.16
N ALA A 239 12.86 -15.88 -12.60
CA ALA A 239 11.79 -16.86 -12.68
C ALA A 239 11.33 -17.43 -11.33
N LEU A 240 12.24 -17.56 -10.35
CA LEU A 240 11.97 -18.15 -9.02
C LEU A 240 11.67 -17.13 -7.92
N ALA A 241 11.73 -15.85 -8.22
CA ALA A 241 11.43 -14.80 -7.26
C ALA A 241 9.92 -14.67 -6.97
#